data_AF-A0A2G5UBH6-F1
#
_entry.id   AF-A0A2G5UBH6-F1
#
_cell.length_a   1.000
_cell.length_b   1.000
_cell.length_c   1.000
_cell.angle_alpha   90.00
_cell.angle_beta   90.00
_cell.angle_gamma   90.00
#
_symmetry.space_group_name_H-M   'P 1'
#
loop_
_entity.id
_entity.type
_entity.pdbx_description
1 polymer ?
#
loop_
_entity_poly.entity_id
_entity_poly.type
_entity_poly.pdbx_seq_one_letter_code
_entity_poly.pdbx_strand_id
1 'polypeptide(L)'
;MLNYRNLLLLGLLYCIPADPTNTRIDIHCDDPSITDWCATMVLYEEDNPRHHDIIKTESFCSYKPLKTFEYPNLFLNGDGSRHYEIGYQLSHTCTKDGQHKCMKSPVKRVRVYST
;
A
#
# COMPACT_ATOMS: atom_id res chain seq x y z
N MET A 1 22.10 35.66 20.33
CA MET A 1 21.20 35.95 19.19
C MET A 1 21.40 34.88 18.13
N LEU A 2 20.45 33.96 17.97
CA LEU A 2 20.47 32.99 16.88
C LEU A 2 20.28 33.76 15.57
N ASN A 3 21.37 33.99 14.84
CA ASN A 3 21.35 34.66 13.54
C ASN A 3 20.47 33.85 12.57
N TYR A 4 19.65 34.56 11.77
CA TYR A 4 18.76 33.97 10.75
C TYR A 4 19.45 32.91 9.85
N ARG A 5 20.76 33.08 9.62
CA ARG A 5 21.62 32.17 8.86
C ARG A 5 21.74 30.77 9.47
N ASN A 6 21.73 30.66 10.79
CA ASN A 6 21.77 29.37 11.51
C ASN A 6 20.39 28.70 11.55
N LEU A 7 19.31 29.48 11.57
CA LEU A 7 17.93 28.97 11.47
C LEU A 7 17.64 28.38 10.08
N LEU A 8 18.21 28.96 9.02
CA LEU A 8 18.06 28.47 7.64
C LEU A 8 18.73 27.09 7.43
N LEU A 9 19.91 26.90 8.02
CA LEU A 9 20.63 25.62 8.00
C LEU A 9 19.91 24.53 8.81
N LEU A 10 19.26 24.88 9.92
CA LEU A 10 18.40 23.97 10.66
C LEU A 10 17.15 23.59 9.86
N GLY A 11 16.54 24.52 9.12
CA GLY A 11 15.38 24.23 8.27
C GLY A 11 15.67 23.22 7.14
N LEU A 12 16.86 23.27 6.54
CA LEU A 12 17.25 22.35 5.46
C LEU A 12 17.43 20.90 5.93
N LEU A 13 17.74 20.67 7.22
CA LEU A 13 17.87 19.33 7.80
C LEU A 13 16.51 18.62 8.02
N TYR A 14 15.41 19.37 8.05
CA TYR A 14 14.08 18.80 8.30
C TYR A 14 13.36 18.36 7.02
N CYS A 15 13.91 18.61 5.84
CA CYS A 15 13.32 18.26 4.55
C CYS A 15 13.97 17.00 3.94
N ILE A 16 14.18 15.94 4.74
CA ILE A 16 14.63 14.65 4.20
C ILE A 16 13.40 13.96 3.59
N PRO A 17 13.37 13.73 2.26
CA PRO A 17 12.28 12.98 1.64
C PRO A 17 12.30 11.54 2.17
N ALA A 18 11.11 10.96 2.34
CA ALA A 18 10.95 9.57 2.70
C ALA A 18 11.54 8.66 1.60
N ASP A 19 12.23 7.59 2.00
CA ASP A 19 12.78 6.58 1.10
C ASP A 19 11.64 5.88 0.35
N PRO A 20 11.80 5.56 -0.95
CA PRO A 20 10.82 4.78 -1.67
C PRO A 20 10.77 3.35 -1.16
N THR A 21 9.63 2.69 -1.35
CA THR A 21 9.47 1.27 -1.04
C THR A 21 9.07 0.46 -2.26
N ASN A 22 9.51 -0.80 -2.32
CA ASN A 22 9.06 -1.76 -3.33
C ASN A 22 7.96 -2.63 -2.74
N THR A 23 6.76 -2.55 -3.30
CA THR A 23 5.61 -3.32 -2.82
C THR A 23 5.23 -4.37 -3.84
N ARG A 24 5.07 -5.62 -3.40
CA ARG A 24 4.54 -6.72 -4.20
C ARG A 24 3.34 -7.34 -3.50
N ILE A 25 2.27 -7.55 -4.24
CA ILE A 25 1.03 -8.16 -3.75
C ILE A 25 0.72 -9.36 -4.63
N ASP A 26 0.73 -10.54 -4.01
CA ASP A 26 0.35 -11.79 -4.63
C ASP A 26 -1.04 -12.20 -4.10
N ILE A 27 -2.02 -12.28 -5.00
CA ILE A 27 -3.40 -12.68 -4.68
C ILE A 27 -3.63 -14.07 -5.26
N HIS A 28 -4.01 -14.98 -4.37
CA HIS A 28 -4.24 -16.38 -4.67
C HIS A 28 -5.73 -16.73 -4.63
N CYS A 29 -6.15 -17.50 -5.63
CA CYS A 29 -7.39 -18.22 -5.73
C CYS A 29 -7.07 -19.69 -5.99
N ASP A 30 -6.66 -20.40 -4.94
CA ASP A 30 -6.09 -21.75 -5.05
C ASP A 30 -7.16 -22.87 -5.07
N ASP A 31 -8.45 -22.52 -5.03
CA ASP A 31 -9.52 -23.51 -5.09
C ASP A 31 -9.69 -24.04 -6.52
N PRO A 32 -9.43 -25.34 -6.77
CA PRO A 32 -9.46 -25.89 -8.12
C PRO A 32 -10.86 -25.95 -8.74
N SER A 33 -11.92 -25.79 -7.93
CA SER A 33 -13.30 -25.73 -8.45
C SER A 33 -13.65 -24.38 -9.07
N ILE A 34 -12.84 -23.36 -8.83
CA ILE A 34 -13.05 -22.00 -9.34
C ILE A 34 -12.18 -21.82 -10.58
N THR A 35 -12.83 -21.82 -11.75
CA THR A 35 -12.14 -21.71 -13.04
C THR A 35 -11.91 -20.27 -13.49
N ASP A 36 -12.74 -19.35 -13.01
CA ASP A 36 -12.69 -17.94 -13.31
C ASP A 36 -13.06 -17.13 -12.06
N TRP A 37 -12.34 -16.02 -11.86
CA TRP A 37 -12.61 -15.13 -10.75
C TRP A 37 -12.21 -13.71 -11.11
N CYS A 38 -12.91 -12.76 -10.51
CA CYS A 38 -12.64 -11.35 -10.65
C CYS A 38 -12.36 -10.75 -9.28
N ALA A 39 -11.56 -9.69 -9.25
CA ALA A 39 -11.32 -8.94 -8.03
C ALA A 39 -11.03 -7.46 -8.30
N THR A 40 -11.38 -6.64 -7.32
CA THR A 40 -11.01 -5.23 -7.21
C THR A 40 -10.19 -5.05 -5.92
N MET A 41 -8.97 -4.56 -6.07
CA MET A 41 -8.05 -4.29 -4.96
C MET A 41 -7.89 -2.78 -4.78
N VAL A 42 -7.97 -2.30 -3.54
CA VAL A 42 -7.62 -0.94 -3.15
C VAL A 42 -6.40 -1.02 -2.24
N LEU A 43 -5.25 -0.55 -2.71
CA LEU A 43 -4.02 -0.38 -1.95
C LEU A 43 -4.02 1.00 -1.32
N TYR A 44 -3.72 1.08 -0.02
CA TYR A 44 -3.78 2.31 0.76
C TYR A 44 -2.66 2.39 1.80
N GLU A 45 -2.37 3.62 2.21
CA GLU A 45 -1.62 3.93 3.41
C GLU A 45 -2.59 4.24 4.56
N GLU A 46 -2.40 3.59 5.70
CA GLU A 46 -3.22 3.77 6.87
C GLU A 46 -2.80 5.02 7.65
N ASP A 47 -3.47 6.12 7.34
CA ASP A 47 -3.51 7.27 8.23
C ASP A 47 -4.55 7.04 9.34
N ASN A 48 -4.20 7.36 10.58
CA ASN A 48 -5.11 7.34 11.72
C ASN A 48 -4.90 8.63 12.53
N PRO A 49 -5.92 9.49 12.76
CA PRO A 49 -7.37 9.29 12.57
C PRO A 49 -7.93 9.80 11.23
N ARG A 50 -7.08 10.08 10.24
CA ARG A 50 -7.52 10.62 8.94
C ARG A 50 -8.03 9.51 8.02
N HIS A 51 -8.55 9.91 6.87
CA HIS A 51 -8.89 8.95 5.82
C HIS A 51 -7.60 8.34 5.28
N HIS A 52 -7.62 7.01 5.08
CA HIS A 52 -6.51 6.32 4.45
C HIS A 52 -6.21 6.91 3.08
N ASP A 53 -4.93 7.13 2.79
CA ASP A 53 -4.49 7.63 1.51
C ASP A 53 -4.53 6.50 0.49
N ILE A 54 -5.42 6.62 -0.50
CA ILE A 54 -5.56 5.63 -1.55
C ILE A 54 -4.36 5.77 -2.49
N ILE A 55 -3.57 4.71 -2.55
CA ILE A 55 -2.35 4.63 -3.37
C ILE A 55 -2.74 4.19 -4.79
N LYS A 56 -3.45 3.06 -4.89
CA LYS A 56 -3.87 2.45 -6.16
C LYS A 56 -5.20 1.72 -6.01
N THR A 57 -5.96 1.69 -7.10
CA THR A 57 -7.10 0.80 -7.26
C THR A 57 -6.90 -0.01 -8.53
N GLU A 58 -6.94 -1.33 -8.42
CA GLU A 58 -6.79 -2.27 -9.52
C GLU A 58 -8.05 -3.12 -9.65
N SER A 59 -8.41 -3.50 -10.87
CA SER A 59 -9.48 -4.48 -11.12
C SER A 59 -9.06 -5.45 -12.20
N PHE A 60 -9.38 -6.73 -12.02
CA PHE A 60 -9.02 -7.77 -12.98
C PHE A 60 -9.99 -8.95 -12.91
N CYS A 61 -10.01 -9.74 -13.98
CA CYS A 61 -10.53 -11.10 -14.00
C CYS A 61 -9.42 -12.04 -14.49
N SER A 62 -9.39 -13.27 -13.98
CA SER A 62 -8.34 -14.24 -14.24
C SER A 62 -8.91 -15.66 -14.26
N TYR A 63 -8.35 -16.48 -15.15
CA TYR A 63 -8.51 -17.94 -15.13
C TYR A 63 -7.32 -18.64 -14.45
N LYS A 64 -6.30 -17.88 -14.06
CA LYS A 64 -5.13 -18.37 -13.33
C LYS A 64 -5.35 -18.23 -11.82
N PRO A 65 -4.82 -19.16 -11.01
CA PRO A 65 -4.96 -19.10 -9.55
C PRO A 65 -4.18 -17.95 -8.92
N LEU A 66 -3.14 -17.42 -9.59
CA LEU A 66 -2.32 -16.33 -9.07
C LEU A 66 -2.44 -15.06 -9.93
N LYS A 67 -2.61 -13.93 -9.24
CA LYS A 67 -2.40 -12.59 -9.80
C LYS A 67 -1.37 -11.83 -8.95
N THR A 68 -0.35 -11.30 -9.60
CA THR A 68 0.68 -10.48 -8.97
C THR A 68 0.56 -9.02 -9.41
N PHE A 69 0.71 -8.11 -8.46
CA PHE A 69 0.91 -6.68 -8.68
C PHE A 69 2.27 -6.27 -8.11
N GLU A 70 3.05 -5.52 -8.90
CA GLU A 70 4.34 -4.99 -8.50
C GLU A 70 4.35 -3.47 -8.62
N TYR A 71 4.70 -2.82 -7.52
CA TYR A 71 4.80 -1.37 -7.40
C TYR A 71 6.24 -1.00 -7.00
N PRO A 72 7.15 -0.90 -7.97
CA PRO A 72 8.52 -0.47 -7.70
C PRO A 72 8.56 1.03 -7.41
N ASN A 73 9.48 1.43 -6.53
CA ASN A 73 9.76 2.84 -6.21
C ASN A 73 8.52 3.63 -5.76
N LEU A 74 7.68 3.03 -4.92
CA LEU A 74 6.48 3.66 -4.39
C LEU A 74 6.88 4.73 -3.36
N PHE A 75 6.57 5.99 -3.68
CA PHE A 75 6.74 7.13 -2.77
C PHE A 75 5.37 7.55 -2.24
N LEU A 76 5.15 7.42 -0.93
CA LEU A 76 3.87 7.71 -0.31
C LEU A 76 3.81 9.09 0.35
N ASN A 77 4.89 9.87 0.23
CA ASN A 77 5.12 11.10 1.01
C ASN A 77 5.16 10.81 2.52
N GLY A 78 5.69 11.74 3.30
CA GLY A 78 5.77 11.59 4.75
C GLY A 78 4.59 12.29 5.42
N ASP A 79 3.85 11.59 6.27
CA ASP A 79 2.83 12.15 7.16
C ASP A 79 3.41 12.60 8.53
N GLY A 80 4.73 12.44 8.71
CA GLY A 80 5.46 12.68 9.96
C GLY A 80 5.80 11.38 10.72
N SER A 81 5.26 10.24 10.28
CA SER A 81 5.66 8.90 10.72
C SER A 81 7.07 8.55 10.22
N ARG A 82 7.71 7.61 10.92
CA ARG A 82 8.97 6.98 10.46
C ARG A 82 8.72 5.72 9.63
N HIS A 83 7.46 5.40 9.38
CA HIS A 83 7.05 4.21 8.65
C HIS A 83 5.96 4.59 7.65
N TYR A 84 5.88 3.84 6.56
CA TYR A 84 4.65 3.71 5.77
C TYR A 84 3.81 2.60 6.40
N GLU A 85 2.52 2.85 6.57
CA GLU A 85 1.54 1.88 7.07
C GLU A 85 0.71 1.30 5.91
N ILE A 86 1.24 0.32 5.18
CA ILE A 86 0.65 -0.14 3.92
C ILE A 86 -0.35 -1.28 4.14
N GLY A 87 -1.56 -1.15 3.61
CA GLY A 87 -2.58 -2.19 3.62
C GLY A 87 -3.36 -2.26 2.30
N TYR A 88 -4.12 -3.33 2.09
CA TYR A 88 -5.06 -3.40 0.97
C TYR A 88 -6.42 -3.95 1.37
N GLN A 89 -7.45 -3.54 0.63
CA GLN A 89 -8.79 -4.15 0.65
C GLN A 89 -9.02 -4.86 -0.67
N LEU A 90 -9.65 -6.03 -0.64
CA LEU A 90 -9.93 -6.84 -1.82
C LEU A 90 -11.40 -7.22 -1.82
N SER A 91 -12.12 -6.87 -2.89
CA SER A 91 -13.44 -7.43 -3.22
C SER A 91 -13.24 -8.45 -4.34
N HIS A 92 -13.74 -9.68 -4.21
CA HIS A 92 -13.46 -10.76 -5.16
C HIS A 92 -14.59 -11.78 -5.28
N THR A 93 -14.59 -12.53 -6.39
CA THR A 93 -15.49 -13.67 -6.64
C THR A 93 -14.80 -15.03 -6.52
N CYS A 94 -13.56 -15.07 -6.02
CA CYS A 94 -12.91 -16.35 -5.67
C CYS A 94 -13.60 -17.00 -4.46
N THR A 95 -14.76 -17.60 -4.70
CA THR A 95 -15.62 -18.26 -3.72
C THR A 95 -16.34 -19.44 -4.36
N LYS A 96 -16.55 -20.54 -3.62
CA LYS A 96 -17.24 -21.74 -4.14
C LYS A 96 -18.70 -21.48 -4.53
N ASP A 97 -19.32 -20.50 -3.91
CA ASP A 97 -20.71 -20.08 -4.13
C ASP A 97 -20.82 -18.96 -5.18
N GLY A 98 -19.72 -18.52 -5.79
CA GLY A 98 -19.67 -17.44 -6.77
C GLY A 98 -20.03 -16.05 -6.21
N GLN A 99 -20.22 -15.93 -4.89
CA GLN A 99 -20.58 -14.67 -4.25
C GLN A 99 -19.38 -13.74 -4.13
N HIS A 100 -19.66 -12.44 -4.24
CA HIS A 100 -18.68 -11.41 -3.93
C HIS A 100 -18.37 -11.40 -2.43
N LYS A 101 -17.08 -11.47 -2.09
CA LYS A 101 -16.58 -11.31 -0.72
C LYS A 101 -15.55 -10.21 -0.65
N CYS A 102 -15.51 -9.55 0.50
CA CYS A 102 -14.54 -8.51 0.81
C CYS A 102 -13.60 -8.99 1.92
N MET A 103 -12.31 -8.73 1.76
CA MET A 103 -11.30 -8.95 2.80
C MET A 103 -10.38 -7.74 2.92
N LYS A 104 -9.75 -7.59 4.08
CA LYS A 104 -8.69 -6.60 4.32
C LYS A 104 -7.42 -7.32 4.71
N SER A 105 -6.29 -6.88 4.19
CA SER A 105 -5.00 -7.36 4.65
C SER A 105 -4.70 -6.81 6.05
N PRO A 106 -3.83 -7.48 6.81
CA PRO A 106 -3.10 -6.82 7.88
C PRO A 106 -2.30 -5.64 7.32
N VAL A 107 -2.20 -4.57 8.09
CA VAL A 107 -1.35 -3.42 7.75
C VAL A 107 0.11 -3.76 8.05
N LYS A 108 0.99 -3.39 7.13
CA LYS A 108 2.44 -3.63 7.19
C LYS A 108 3.15 -2.31 7.38
N ARG A 109 4.05 -2.24 8.37
CA ARG A 109 4.88 -1.06 8.62
C ARG A 109 6.24 -1.21 7.95
N VAL A 110 6.60 -0.24 7.11
CA VAL A 110 7.87 -0.22 6.39
C VAL A 110 8.62 1.04 6.78
N ARG A 111 9.85 0.93 7.31
CA ARG A 111 10.63 2.12 7.71
C ARG A 111 11.02 2.94 6.48
N VAL A 112 10.84 4.26 6.55
CA VAL A 112 11.01 5.19 5.41
C VAL A 112 12.25 6.06 5.51
N TYR A 113 13.05 5.89 6.55
CA TYR A 113 14.33 6.57 6.71
C TYR A 113 15.39 5.54 7.08
N SER A 114 16.34 5.35 6.17
CA SER A 114 17.56 4.59 6.42
C SER A 114 18.47 5.39 7.36
N THR A 115 18.55 4.98 8.63
CA THR A 115 19.51 5.51 9.61
C THR A 115 20.90 4.95 9.38
#